data_AF-A0A1S4E5L8-F1
#
_entry.id   AF-A0A1S4E5L8-F1
#
_cell.length_a   1.000
_cell.length_b   1.000
_cell.length_c   1.000
_cell.angle_alpha   90.00
_cell.angle_beta   90.00
_cell.angle_gamma   90.00
#
_symmetry.space_group_name_H-M   'P 1'
#
loop_
_entity.id
_entity.type
_entity.pdbx_description
1 polymer ?
#
loop_
_entity_poly.entity_id
_entity_poly.type
_entity_poly.pdbx_seq_one_letter_code
_entity_poly.pdbx_strand_id
1 'polypeptide(L)'
;MLGPGCSSIGGGAFTELGPFYPSGDGRGLRKNPMSWNKASNLLFVESPAGVGWSYSNTSSDYNYGDASTGLYIPQLAMALLDHNAKSSGFKFNIKGVAIGNPLLKLDRDVPATYEYFWSHGMISDEIGITIMSECDFEDYTFASPHNESHSCNEAISTANQVVGNYMNNYNVSWKLHKQLRFHT
;
A
#
# COMPACT_ATOMS: atom_id res chain seq x y z
N MET A 1 1.98 -5.60 1.46
CA MET A 1 0.69 -5.36 2.15
C MET A 1 0.77 -3.98 2.78
N LEU A 2 0.26 -2.94 2.14
CA LEU A 2 0.16 -1.60 2.71
C LEU A 2 -1.09 -0.92 2.11
N GLY A 3 -2.26 -1.26 2.66
CA GLY A 3 -3.54 -0.64 2.31
C GLY A 3 -4.28 -0.20 3.58
N PRO A 4 -5.36 0.58 3.45
CA PRO A 4 -6.26 0.88 4.57
C PRO A 4 -6.67 -0.41 5.26
N GLY A 5 -6.56 -0.44 6.59
CA GLY A 5 -6.93 -1.63 7.35
C GLY A 5 -5.85 -2.71 7.48
N CYS A 6 -4.68 -2.57 6.85
CA CYS A 6 -3.59 -3.55 6.95
C CYS A 6 -2.82 -3.42 8.27
N SER A 7 -2.53 -4.56 8.90
CA SER A 7 -1.75 -4.63 10.14
C SER A 7 -0.27 -4.33 9.90
N SER A 8 0.27 -3.34 10.61
CA SER A 8 1.70 -3.01 10.63
C SER A 8 2.54 -4.10 11.32
N ILE A 9 1.94 -4.80 12.27
CA ILE A 9 2.56 -5.92 12.98
C ILE A 9 2.58 -7.14 12.07
N GLY A 10 1.44 -7.46 11.44
CA GLY A 10 1.34 -8.57 10.51
C GLY A 10 2.27 -8.41 9.31
N GLY A 11 2.19 -7.29 8.60
CA GLY A 11 3.04 -6.97 7.45
C GLY A 11 4.46 -6.63 7.87
N GLY A 12 4.65 -5.45 8.45
CA GLY A 12 5.96 -4.89 8.76
C GLY A 12 6.77 -5.72 9.75
N ALA A 13 6.22 -6.00 10.93
CA ALA A 13 6.98 -6.64 12.01
C ALA A 13 7.26 -8.12 11.74
N PHE A 14 6.29 -8.85 11.20
CA PHE A 14 6.37 -10.30 11.07
C PHE A 14 6.61 -10.81 9.64
N THR A 15 6.47 -9.99 8.59
CA THR A 15 6.71 -10.46 7.20
C THR A 15 7.76 -9.66 6.43
N GLU A 16 8.15 -8.47 6.91
CA GLU A 16 9.09 -7.62 6.20
C GLU A 16 10.38 -7.40 6.99
N LEU A 17 10.37 -6.44 7.93
CA LEU A 17 11.57 -5.78 8.44
C LEU A 17 11.79 -5.90 9.96
N GLY A 18 10.85 -6.54 10.66
CA GLY A 18 10.99 -6.81 12.09
C GLY A 18 11.94 -7.98 12.41
N PRO A 19 12.18 -8.21 13.72
CA PRO A 19 13.22 -9.12 14.20
C PRO A 19 12.94 -10.61 13.97
N PHE A 20 11.69 -10.98 13.68
CA PHE A 20 11.28 -12.37 13.55
C PHE A 20 10.28 -12.56 12.42
N TYR A 21 10.36 -13.71 11.76
CA TYR A 21 9.34 -14.24 10.86
C TYR A 21 8.57 -15.37 11.56
N PRO A 22 7.25 -15.48 11.38
CA PRO A 22 6.52 -16.69 11.71
C PRO A 22 7.11 -17.90 10.98
N SER A 23 7.15 -19.03 11.67
CA SER A 23 7.39 -20.33 11.03
C SER A 23 6.20 -20.72 10.16
N GLY A 24 6.43 -21.57 9.16
CA GLY A 24 5.40 -21.95 8.18
C GLY A 24 4.18 -22.66 8.79
N ASP A 25 4.30 -23.22 10.00
CA ASP A 25 3.20 -23.84 10.75
C ASP A 25 2.50 -22.85 11.72
N GLY A 26 2.99 -21.61 11.81
CA GLY A 26 2.46 -20.56 12.69
C GLY A 26 2.72 -20.77 14.18
N ARG A 27 3.50 -21.79 14.58
CA ARG A 27 3.66 -22.16 16.00
C ARG A 27 4.96 -21.67 16.64
N GLY A 28 5.88 -21.17 15.84
CA GLY A 28 7.16 -20.63 16.28
C GLY A 28 7.61 -19.41 15.51
N LEU A 29 8.74 -18.84 15.95
CA LEU A 29 9.37 -17.67 15.35
C LEU A 29 10.79 -18.02 14.88
N ARG A 30 11.16 -17.53 13.70
CA ARG A 30 12.52 -17.61 13.15
C ARG A 30 13.13 -16.22 13.12
N LYS A 31 14.37 -16.08 13.60
CA LYS A 31 15.09 -14.79 13.59
C LYS A 31 15.28 -14.28 12.15
N ASN A 32 15.06 -12.98 11.97
CA ASN A 32 15.40 -12.25 10.75
C ASN A 32 16.85 -11.72 10.84
N PRO A 33 17.80 -12.28 10.07
CA PRO A 33 19.18 -11.79 10.08
C PRO A 33 19.32 -10.37 9.49
N MET A 34 18.35 -9.90 8.71
CA MET A 34 18.35 -8.59 8.06
C MET A 34 17.40 -7.60 8.73
N SER A 35 17.00 -7.86 9.98
CA SER A 35 16.07 -7.00 10.72
C SER A 35 16.60 -5.58 10.88
N TRP A 36 15.71 -4.61 10.64
CA TRP A 36 16.05 -3.19 10.75
C TRP A 36 16.28 -2.76 12.21
N ASN A 37 15.76 -3.54 13.18
CA ASN A 37 15.99 -3.27 14.59
C ASN A 37 17.47 -3.45 15.03
N LYS A 38 18.33 -3.98 14.14
CA LYS A 38 19.78 -4.03 14.35
C LYS A 38 20.46 -2.67 14.17
N ALA A 39 19.83 -1.75 13.45
CA ALA A 39 20.37 -0.43 13.13
C ALA A 39 19.54 0.72 13.73
N SER A 40 18.32 0.45 14.20
CA SER A 40 17.41 1.47 14.74
C SER A 40 16.43 0.90 15.76
N ASN A 41 15.75 1.81 16.47
CA ASN A 41 14.56 1.44 17.24
C ASN A 41 13.35 1.48 16.31
N LEU A 42 12.62 0.38 16.20
CA LEU A 42 11.41 0.27 15.38
C LEU A 42 10.17 0.35 16.25
N LEU A 43 9.19 1.12 15.80
CA LEU A 43 7.84 1.16 16.37
C LEU A 43 6.84 0.74 15.29
N PHE A 44 6.06 -0.29 15.57
CA PHE A 44 4.95 -0.74 14.72
C PHE A 44 3.65 -0.30 15.38
N VAL A 45 2.77 0.34 14.61
CA VAL A 45 1.54 0.95 15.10
C VAL A 45 0.36 0.44 14.28
N GLU A 46 -0.53 -0.29 14.95
CA GLU A 46 -1.80 -0.73 14.36
C GLU A 46 -2.77 0.46 14.28
N SER A 47 -3.10 0.88 13.08
CA SER A 47 -3.96 2.06 12.84
C SER A 47 -4.72 1.89 11.52
N PRO A 48 -5.98 2.37 11.43
CA PRO A 48 -6.79 3.01 12.49
C PRO A 48 -7.43 2.01 13.46
N ALA A 49 -8.39 2.46 14.28
CA ALA A 49 -9.21 1.57 15.11
C ALA A 49 -9.90 0.51 14.23
N GLY A 50 -9.86 -0.75 14.66
CA GLY A 50 -10.30 -1.91 13.89
C GLY A 50 -9.17 -2.66 13.17
N VAL A 51 -7.95 -2.12 13.14
CA VAL A 51 -6.77 -2.80 12.56
C VAL A 51 -6.07 -3.65 13.61
N GLY A 52 -5.93 -4.95 13.32
CA GLY A 52 -5.26 -5.91 14.18
C GLY A 52 -5.88 -5.97 15.58
N TRP A 53 -5.17 -5.41 16.57
CA TRP A 53 -5.62 -5.34 17.96
C TRP A 53 -6.08 -3.95 18.40
N SER A 54 -6.01 -2.93 17.53
CA SER A 54 -6.53 -1.60 17.83
C SER A 54 -8.05 -1.60 17.79
N TYR A 55 -8.70 -1.03 18.82
CA TYR A 55 -10.16 -0.96 18.91
C TYR A 55 -10.62 0.38 19.50
N SER A 56 -11.87 0.74 19.20
CA SER A 56 -12.59 1.87 19.82
C SER A 56 -13.97 1.42 20.31
N ASN A 57 -14.46 2.07 21.36
CA ASN A 57 -15.83 1.91 21.84
C ASN A 57 -16.84 2.75 21.03
N THR A 58 -16.36 3.65 20.18
CA THR A 58 -17.19 4.53 19.35
C THR A 58 -17.26 3.99 17.93
N SER A 59 -18.46 3.71 17.44
CA SER A 59 -18.67 3.14 16.10
C SER A 59 -18.19 4.05 14.96
N SER A 60 -18.22 5.38 15.14
CA SER A 60 -17.74 6.32 14.13
C SER A 60 -16.24 6.24 13.85
N ASP A 61 -15.44 5.73 14.80
CA ASP A 61 -13.98 5.62 14.64
C ASP A 61 -13.58 4.52 13.64
N TYR A 62 -14.52 3.65 13.29
CA TYR A 62 -14.35 2.61 12.28
C TYR A 62 -14.75 3.09 10.86
N ASN A 63 -15.22 4.33 10.71
CA ASN A 63 -15.55 4.92 9.40
C ASN A 63 -14.32 5.61 8.81
N TYR A 64 -13.36 4.83 8.30
CA TYR A 64 -12.19 5.33 7.59
C TYR A 64 -12.29 4.99 6.09
N GLY A 65 -12.03 5.96 5.22
CA GLY A 65 -12.05 5.79 3.77
C GLY A 65 -10.66 5.53 3.19
N ASP A 66 -10.62 4.85 2.03
CA ASP A 66 -9.38 4.37 1.38
C ASP A 66 -8.38 5.49 1.05
N ALA A 67 -8.86 6.71 0.86
CA ALA A 67 -8.04 7.91 0.60
C ALA A 67 -7.07 8.28 1.75
N SER A 68 -7.18 7.66 2.93
CA SER A 68 -6.45 8.08 4.13
C SER A 68 -5.10 7.37 4.34
N THR A 69 -4.77 6.33 3.56
CA THR A 69 -3.72 5.39 3.99
C THR A 69 -2.30 5.76 3.59
N GLY A 70 -2.09 6.27 2.38
CA GLY A 70 -0.76 6.75 1.98
C GLY A 70 -0.31 8.02 2.70
N LEU A 71 -1.22 8.66 3.46
CA LEU A 71 -0.99 9.91 4.16
C LEU A 71 -0.77 9.75 5.67
N TYR A 72 -0.97 8.56 6.25
CA TYR A 72 -0.82 8.39 7.71
C TYR A 72 0.57 8.78 8.22
N ILE A 73 1.61 8.33 7.53
CA ILE A 73 2.99 8.58 7.94
C ILE A 73 3.37 10.07 7.79
N PRO A 74 3.09 10.74 6.65
CA PRO A 74 3.23 12.20 6.54
C PRO A 74 2.42 12.99 7.59
N GLN A 75 1.15 12.64 7.80
CA GLN A 75 0.27 13.33 8.74
C GLN A 75 0.75 13.17 10.19
N LEU A 76 1.18 11.97 10.58
CA LEU A 76 1.76 11.72 11.88
C LEU A 76 3.05 12.52 12.09
N ALA A 77 3.92 12.56 11.08
CA ALA A 77 5.14 13.36 11.14
C ALA A 77 4.84 14.84 11.35
N MET A 78 3.84 15.39 10.63
CA MET A 78 3.38 16.77 10.84
C MET A 78 2.84 16.97 12.27
N ALA A 79 1.99 16.08 12.77
CA ALA A 79 1.43 16.18 14.12
C ALA A 79 2.51 16.19 15.21
N LEU A 80 3.55 15.36 15.06
CA LEU A 80 4.67 15.31 16.01
C LEU A 80 5.55 16.58 15.94
N LEU A 81 5.76 17.15 14.75
CA LEU A 81 6.47 18.42 14.58
C LEU A 81 5.67 19.59 15.19
N ASP A 82 4.36 19.59 14.98
CA ASP A 82 3.43 20.56 15.57
C ASP A 82 3.45 20.51 17.10
N HIS A 83 3.43 19.30 17.67
CA HIS A 83 3.60 19.09 19.11
C HIS A 83 4.94 19.65 19.59
N ASN A 84 6.05 19.38 18.90
CA ASN A 84 7.38 19.88 19.26
C ASN A 84 7.49 21.41 19.24
N ALA A 85 6.76 22.07 18.34
CA ALA A 85 6.70 23.52 18.24
C ALA A 85 5.92 24.15 19.40
N LYS A 86 4.84 23.49 19.85
CA LYS A 86 3.92 24.00 20.89
C LYS A 86 4.32 23.58 22.31
N SER A 87 5.02 22.45 22.46
CA SER A 87 5.39 21.88 23.76
C SER A 87 6.59 22.58 24.38
N SER A 88 6.46 22.98 25.65
CA SER A 88 7.57 23.41 26.51
C SER A 88 8.23 22.25 27.27
N GLY A 89 7.62 21.06 27.24
CA GLY A 89 8.10 19.85 27.92
C GLY A 89 8.84 18.90 26.98
N PHE A 90 8.45 17.64 27.00
CA PHE A 90 9.04 16.61 26.13
C PHE A 90 8.87 16.94 24.64
N LYS A 91 9.95 16.69 23.89
CA LYS A 91 10.02 16.84 22.42
C LYS A 91 10.54 15.57 21.78
N PHE A 92 9.94 15.18 20.66
CA PHE A 92 10.37 14.06 19.84
C PHE A 92 11.60 14.45 19.01
N ASN A 93 12.66 13.64 19.03
CA ASN A 93 13.85 13.86 18.19
C ASN A 93 13.67 13.24 16.79
N ILE A 94 12.77 13.81 15.99
CA ILE A 94 12.46 13.31 14.65
C ILE A 94 13.58 13.72 13.69
N LYS A 95 14.19 12.74 13.01
CA LYS A 95 15.28 12.99 12.03
C LYS A 95 14.84 12.86 10.58
N GLY A 96 13.75 12.14 10.33
CA GLY A 96 13.25 11.89 9.00
C GLY A 96 12.13 10.86 9.01
N VAL A 97 11.55 10.66 7.84
CA VAL A 97 10.43 9.77 7.59
C VAL A 97 10.77 8.95 6.36
N ALA A 98 10.56 7.64 6.42
CA ALA A 98 10.71 6.73 5.28
C ALA A 98 9.35 6.14 4.95
N ILE A 99 9.01 6.11 3.66
CA ILE A 99 7.73 5.58 3.18
C ILE A 99 8.03 4.66 2.00
N GLY A 100 7.61 3.39 2.09
CA GLY A 100 7.82 2.39 1.05
C GLY A 100 6.59 2.23 0.18
N ASN A 101 6.75 2.35 -1.14
CA ASN A 101 5.70 2.23 -2.16
C ASN A 101 4.39 2.95 -1.77
N PRO A 102 4.45 4.25 -1.44
CA PRO A 102 3.25 4.98 -1.04
C PRO A 102 2.32 5.26 -2.22
N LEU A 103 1.08 5.55 -1.88
CA LEU A 103 0.12 6.24 -2.72
C LEU A 103 -0.05 7.66 -2.18
N LEU A 104 0.60 8.65 -2.80
CA LEU A 104 0.64 10.04 -2.32
C LEU A 104 -0.32 10.94 -3.09
N LYS A 105 -0.47 10.71 -4.40
CA LYS A 105 -1.10 11.62 -5.35
C LYS A 105 -1.72 10.82 -6.49
N LEU A 106 -3.05 10.70 -6.50
CA LEU A 106 -3.76 9.86 -7.46
C LEU A 106 -3.55 10.31 -8.91
N ASP A 107 -3.48 11.62 -9.13
CA ASP A 107 -3.17 12.26 -10.43
C ASP A 107 -1.82 11.83 -11.02
N ARG A 108 -0.92 11.28 -10.20
CA ARG A 108 0.41 10.84 -10.62
C ARG A 108 0.60 9.34 -10.49
N ASP A 109 0.20 8.78 -9.36
CA ASP A 109 0.45 7.39 -9.02
C ASP A 109 -0.41 6.43 -9.87
N VAL A 110 -1.62 6.84 -10.21
CA VAL A 110 -2.53 6.04 -11.05
C VAL A 110 -2.03 5.96 -12.50
N PRO A 111 -1.77 7.06 -13.22
CA PRO A 111 -1.21 6.97 -14.57
C PRO A 111 0.16 6.27 -14.58
N ALA A 112 1.02 6.52 -13.58
CA ALA A 112 2.30 5.83 -13.47
C ALA A 112 2.16 4.31 -13.32
N THR A 113 1.10 3.83 -12.69
CA THR A 113 0.81 2.39 -12.59
C THR A 113 0.53 1.79 -13.98
N TYR A 114 -0.28 2.46 -14.80
CA TYR A 114 -0.60 1.98 -16.15
C TYR A 114 0.58 2.15 -17.11
N GLU A 115 1.37 3.22 -16.97
CA GLU A 115 2.65 3.38 -17.69
C GLU A 115 3.63 2.25 -17.32
N TYR A 116 3.70 1.85 -16.05
CA TYR A 116 4.49 0.71 -15.60
C TYR A 116 4.00 -0.59 -16.25
N PHE A 117 2.68 -0.83 -16.28
CA PHE A 117 2.11 -1.99 -16.96
C PHE A 117 2.47 -2.04 -18.44
N TRP A 118 2.37 -0.90 -19.13
CA TRP A 118 2.67 -0.84 -20.56
C TRP A 118 4.16 -1.01 -20.85
N SER A 119 5.03 -0.26 -20.17
CA SER A 119 6.49 -0.32 -20.36
C SER A 119 7.12 -1.68 -20.03
N HIS A 120 6.43 -2.51 -19.23
CA HIS A 120 6.87 -3.85 -18.87
C HIS A 120 6.13 -4.96 -19.64
N GLY A 121 5.39 -4.60 -20.70
CA GLY A 121 4.73 -5.55 -21.60
C GLY A 121 3.58 -6.34 -20.95
N MET A 122 2.98 -5.80 -19.88
CA MET A 122 1.87 -6.46 -19.18
C MET A 122 0.51 -6.14 -19.81
N ILE A 123 0.40 -5.07 -20.57
CA ILE A 123 -0.78 -4.68 -21.36
C ILE A 123 -0.37 -4.39 -22.81
N SER A 124 -1.33 -4.49 -23.73
CA SER A 124 -1.08 -4.21 -25.16
C SER A 124 -0.86 -2.72 -25.43
N ASP A 125 -0.22 -2.41 -26.55
CA ASP A 125 -0.05 -1.03 -27.02
C ASP A 125 -1.38 -0.30 -27.19
N GLU A 126 -2.42 -1.00 -27.68
CA GLU A 126 -3.77 -0.45 -27.81
C GLU A 126 -4.31 0.03 -26.45
N ILE A 127 -4.22 -0.79 -25.41
CA ILE A 127 -4.69 -0.43 -24.06
C ILE A 127 -3.81 0.69 -23.48
N GLY A 128 -2.48 0.55 -23.59
CA GLY A 128 -1.52 1.51 -23.06
C GLY A 128 -1.70 2.91 -23.67
N ILE A 129 -1.84 2.99 -24.99
CA ILE A 129 -2.07 4.26 -25.70
C ILE A 129 -3.41 4.85 -25.28
N THR A 130 -4.51 4.07 -25.31
CA THR A 130 -5.84 4.56 -24.92
C THR A 130 -5.83 5.15 -23.51
N ILE A 131 -5.22 4.48 -22.54
CA ILE A 131 -5.14 5.01 -21.17
C ILE A 131 -4.32 6.31 -21.12
N MET A 132 -3.17 6.37 -21.79
CA MET A 132 -2.28 7.52 -21.71
C MET A 132 -2.78 8.73 -22.52
N SER A 133 -3.68 8.54 -23.50
CA SER A 133 -4.19 9.63 -24.34
C SER A 133 -5.64 10.03 -24.07
N GLU A 134 -6.49 9.12 -23.57
CA GLU A 134 -7.94 9.36 -23.43
C GLU A 134 -8.44 9.46 -21.99
N CYS A 135 -7.63 9.04 -21.00
CA CYS A 135 -7.99 9.20 -19.59
C CYS A 135 -7.52 10.55 -19.06
N ASP A 136 -8.40 11.25 -18.35
CA ASP A 136 -8.02 12.35 -17.47
C ASP A 136 -7.74 11.80 -16.07
N PHE A 137 -6.62 12.19 -15.48
CA PHE A 137 -6.24 11.76 -14.14
C PHE A 137 -6.22 12.91 -13.13
N GLU A 138 -6.44 14.16 -13.56
CA GLU A 138 -6.36 15.33 -12.66
C GLU A 138 -7.37 15.23 -11.49
N ASP A 139 -8.57 14.73 -11.76
CA ASP A 139 -9.65 14.55 -10.78
C ASP A 139 -9.95 13.06 -10.46
N TYR A 140 -8.95 12.19 -10.59
CA TYR A 140 -9.14 10.75 -10.38
C TYR A 140 -9.54 10.41 -8.93
N THR A 141 -10.63 9.66 -8.77
CA THR A 141 -11.08 9.12 -7.47
C THR A 141 -11.23 7.60 -7.55
N PHE A 142 -11.08 6.87 -6.43
CA PHE A 142 -11.34 5.42 -6.40
C PHE A 142 -12.82 5.04 -6.39
N ALA A 143 -13.72 6.01 -6.28
CA ALA A 143 -15.15 5.76 -6.27
C ALA A 143 -15.63 5.48 -7.71
N SER A 144 -16.34 4.36 -7.89
CA SER A 144 -17.04 4.08 -9.14
C SER A 144 -18.36 4.87 -9.18
N PRO A 145 -18.71 5.55 -10.30
CA PRO A 145 -17.97 5.66 -11.55
C PRO A 145 -16.94 6.81 -11.54
N HIS A 146 -15.78 6.57 -12.15
CA HIS A 146 -14.85 7.62 -12.54
C HIS A 146 -15.57 8.53 -13.55
N ASN A 147 -15.46 9.85 -13.39
CA ASN A 147 -16.05 10.81 -14.33
C ASN A 147 -15.22 10.89 -15.63
N GLU A 148 -14.96 9.73 -16.23
CA GLU A 148 -14.08 9.52 -17.37
C GLU A 148 -14.85 9.04 -18.60
N SER A 149 -14.19 9.11 -19.75
CA SER A 149 -14.72 8.57 -21.01
C SER A 149 -15.03 7.07 -20.90
N HIS A 150 -15.99 6.59 -21.70
CA HIS A 150 -16.33 5.16 -21.72
C HIS A 150 -15.14 4.29 -22.12
N SER A 151 -14.37 4.75 -23.12
CA SER A 151 -13.15 4.10 -23.60
C SER A 151 -12.06 4.03 -22.54
N CYS A 152 -11.84 5.11 -21.78
CA CYS A 152 -10.90 5.10 -20.64
C CYS A 152 -11.31 4.07 -19.59
N ASN A 153 -12.58 4.09 -19.16
CA ASN A 153 -13.09 3.15 -18.16
C ASN A 153 -12.96 1.68 -18.62
N GLU A 154 -13.25 1.40 -19.89
CA GLU A 154 -13.09 0.05 -20.47
C GLU A 154 -11.63 -0.37 -20.54
N ALA A 155 -10.73 0.52 -20.96
CA ALA A 155 -9.30 0.27 -21.03
C ALA A 155 -8.69 0.00 -19.64
N ILE A 156 -9.05 0.82 -18.64
CA ILE A 156 -8.67 0.63 -17.22
C ILE A 156 -9.17 -0.72 -16.70
N SER A 157 -10.44 -1.05 -16.94
CA SER A 157 -11.04 -2.33 -16.53
C SER A 157 -10.28 -3.51 -17.14
N THR A 158 -10.00 -3.44 -18.43
CA THR A 158 -9.29 -4.48 -19.18
C THR A 158 -7.85 -4.62 -18.69
N ALA A 159 -7.13 -3.52 -18.49
CA ALA A 159 -5.77 -3.53 -17.94
C ALA A 159 -5.72 -4.23 -16.58
N ASN A 160 -6.63 -3.87 -15.66
CA ASN A 160 -6.71 -4.49 -14.35
C ASN A 160 -7.06 -5.98 -14.41
N GLN A 161 -7.94 -6.38 -15.33
CA GLN A 161 -8.29 -7.78 -15.54
C GLN A 161 -7.11 -8.59 -16.08
N VAL A 162 -6.39 -8.09 -17.08
CA VAL A 162 -5.23 -8.79 -17.66
C VAL A 162 -4.15 -8.99 -16.62
N VAL A 163 -3.75 -7.91 -15.93
CA VAL A 163 -2.72 -8.00 -14.89
C VAL A 163 -3.16 -8.90 -13.74
N GLY A 164 -4.39 -8.73 -13.25
CA GLY A 164 -4.90 -9.50 -12.10
C GLY A 164 -5.05 -11.00 -12.36
N ASN A 165 -5.28 -11.42 -13.61
CA ASN A 165 -5.45 -12.84 -13.95
C ASN A 165 -4.13 -13.63 -14.01
N TYR A 166 -3.04 -12.97 -14.40
CA TYR A 166 -1.78 -13.66 -14.72
C TYR A 166 -0.63 -13.28 -13.80
N MET A 167 -0.71 -12.12 -13.15
CA MET A 167 0.39 -11.55 -12.39
C MET A 167 -0.03 -11.26 -10.95
N ASN A 168 0.92 -11.39 -10.03
CA ASN A 168 0.77 -10.81 -8.71
C ASN A 168 1.10 -9.32 -8.81
N ASN A 169 0.09 -8.46 -8.67
CA ASN A 169 0.22 -7.00 -8.74
C ASN A 169 1.14 -6.40 -7.65
N TYR A 170 1.45 -7.15 -6.58
CA TYR A 170 2.43 -6.74 -5.57
C TYR A 170 3.85 -7.16 -5.90
N ASN A 171 4.02 -8.19 -6.74
CA ASN A 171 5.33 -8.62 -7.21
C ASN A 171 5.21 -9.40 -8.53
N VAL A 172 5.57 -8.71 -9.61
CA VAL A 172 5.47 -9.22 -11.00
C VAL A 172 6.33 -10.47 -11.28
N SER A 173 7.30 -10.78 -10.41
CA SER A 173 8.13 -12.00 -10.54
C SER A 173 7.59 -13.22 -9.79
N TRP A 174 6.58 -13.03 -8.94
CA TRP A 174 6.01 -14.12 -8.14
C TRP A 174 4.80 -14.75 -8.83
N LYS A 175 4.88 -16.07 -9.07
CA LYS A 175 3.74 -16.85 -9.55
C LYS A 175 2.61 -16.82 -8.52
N LEU A 176 1.39 -16.53 -8.99
CA LEU A 176 0.18 -16.67 -8.19
C LEU A 176 0.13 -18.07 -7.56
N HIS A 177 -0.14 -18.16 -6.26
CA HIS A 177 -0.23 -19.42 -5.51
C HIS A 177 -1.24 -20.44 -6.08
N LYS A 178 -2.06 -20.06 -7.07
CA LYS A 178 -3.04 -20.93 -7.76
C LYS A 178 -2.47 -21.73 -8.95
N GLN A 179 -1.22 -21.54 -9.37
CA GLN A 179 -0.65 -22.23 -10.55
C GLN A 179 0.49 -23.21 -10.22
N LEU A 180 0.29 -24.13 -9.28
CA LEU A 180 1.11 -25.35 -9.16
C LEU A 180 0.27 -26.54 -8.70
N ARG A 181 -0.58 -27.05 -9.61
CA ARG A 181 -0.87 -28.48 -9.71
C ARG A 181 -0.72 -28.89 -11.18
N PHE A 182 0.52 -29.07 -11.61
CA PHE A 182 0.79 -29.93 -12.76
C PHE A 182 0.52 -31.36 -12.30
N HIS A 183 -0.53 -31.98 -12.81
CA HIS A 183 -0.66 -33.43 -12.76
C HIS A 183 0.46 -34.01 -13.63
N THR A 184 1.31 -34.82 -13.01
CA THR A 184 2.11 -35.85 -13.68
C THR A 184 1.19 -36.92 -14.25
#